data_AF-A0A8X7W6Z5-F1
#
_entry.id   AF-A0A8X7W6Z5-F1
#
_cell.length_a   1.000
_cell.length_b   1.000
_cell.length_c   1.000
_cell.angle_alpha   90.00
_cell.angle_beta   90.00
_cell.angle_gamma   90.00
#
_symmetry.space_group_name_H-M   'P 1'
#
loop_
_entity.id
_entity.type
_entity.pdbx_description
1 polymer ?
#
loop_
_entity_poly.entity_id
_entity_poly.type
_entity_poly.pdbx_seq_one_letter_code
_entity_poly.pdbx_strand_id
1 'polypeptide(L)'
;MGSPAHKRPSGSGGGGGLPTSTAPNGGGGRGGRGVLPRGRQMQKTFNNIKITILCGFVTILVLRGTIGVGNLGSSSADAVNQNIIEETNRILAEIRSDSDPTDLDSPQETEMSTNETYALGPKITDWDSQRKVWLDKNPEFPSTVNGKARILLLTGSPPKPCDNPIGDHYLLKSVKNKIDYCRLHGIEIVYNMAHLDKELAGYWAKLPMIRRLMLSHPEVEWIWWMDSDALFTDILFQIPLVRYEKHNLVIHGYPDLLFDQKSWIALNTGSFLLRNCQWSLDLLDAWAPMGPKGPIRDEAGKVLTAYLKGRPAFEADDQSALIYLLLSQKDTWMEKVFVENQYYLHGFWEGLVDRYEEMVEKYHPG
;
A
#
# COMPACT_ATOMS: atom_id res chain seq x y z
N MET A 1 27.04 -47.63 -7.71
CA MET A 1 26.75 -48.84 -8.52
C MET A 1 25.27 -49.15 -8.35
N GLY A 2 24.35 -49.06 -9.30
CA GLY A 2 24.30 -48.59 -10.67
C GLY A 2 22.80 -48.50 -11.03
N SER A 3 22.40 -47.50 -11.81
CA SER A 3 21.18 -47.63 -12.64
C SER A 3 21.44 -48.64 -13.76
N PRO A 4 20.40 -49.28 -14.32
CA PRO A 4 19.84 -48.76 -15.58
C PRO A 4 18.29 -48.92 -15.65
N ALA A 5 17.54 -47.95 -16.16
CA ALA A 5 17.29 -47.58 -17.56
C ALA A 5 16.11 -48.32 -18.24
N HIS A 6 15.14 -47.50 -18.65
CA HIS A 6 14.25 -47.53 -19.83
C HIS A 6 13.85 -48.85 -20.50
N LYS A 7 12.54 -48.95 -20.78
CA LYS A 7 12.01 -49.39 -22.09
C LYS A 7 10.61 -48.80 -22.36
N ARG A 8 10.51 -47.99 -23.42
CA ARG A 8 9.31 -47.79 -24.24
C ARG A 8 9.28 -48.86 -25.35
N PRO A 9 8.10 -49.13 -25.92
CA PRO A 9 7.90 -49.02 -27.37
C PRO A 9 6.66 -48.14 -27.67
N SER A 10 6.68 -47.14 -28.57
CA SER A 10 6.46 -47.22 -30.04
C SER A 10 5.30 -48.17 -30.42
N GLY A 11 4.23 -47.81 -31.15
CA GLY A 11 3.85 -46.61 -31.87
C GLY A 11 2.75 -46.95 -32.90
N SER A 12 2.21 -45.90 -33.54
CA SER A 12 1.57 -45.87 -34.88
C SER A 12 0.07 -46.18 -35.07
N GLY A 13 -0.51 -45.39 -35.99
CA GLY A 13 -1.83 -45.49 -36.64
C GLY A 13 -2.87 -44.56 -36.00
N GLY A 14 -3.32 -43.44 -36.58
CA GLY A 14 -3.54 -43.11 -37.99
C GLY A 14 -4.99 -43.42 -38.36
N GLY A 15 -5.75 -42.40 -38.77
CA GLY A 15 -7.03 -42.59 -39.48
C GLY A 15 -8.21 -41.84 -38.87
N GLY A 16 -8.56 -40.70 -39.47
CA GLY A 16 -9.86 -40.06 -39.28
C GLY A 16 -11.00 -40.85 -39.92
N GLY A 17 -12.22 -40.49 -39.57
CA GLY A 17 -13.42 -41.04 -40.18
C GLY A 17 -14.69 -40.66 -39.44
N LEU A 18 -15.25 -39.50 -39.81
CA LEU A 18 -16.72 -39.30 -39.78
C LEU A 18 -17.37 -40.30 -40.74
N PRO A 19 -18.63 -40.68 -40.47
CA PRO A 19 -19.59 -40.60 -41.57
C PRO A 19 -21.02 -40.15 -41.14
N THR A 20 -21.62 -39.29 -42.00
CA THR A 20 -22.98 -39.31 -42.59
C THR A 20 -24.21 -39.65 -41.73
N SER A 21 -25.43 -39.18 -41.94
CA SER A 21 -26.12 -38.27 -42.89
C SER A 21 -27.61 -38.36 -42.51
N THR A 22 -28.42 -37.32 -42.71
CA THR A 22 -29.84 -37.47 -43.09
C THR A 22 -30.39 -36.11 -43.57
N ALA A 23 -30.95 -36.12 -44.79
CA ALA A 23 -31.93 -35.14 -45.27
C ALA A 23 -33.35 -35.75 -45.08
N PRO A 24 -34.47 -35.00 -45.23
CA PRO A 24 -34.96 -34.71 -46.58
C PRO A 24 -35.81 -33.42 -46.80
N ASN A 25 -36.02 -33.14 -48.10
CA ASN A 25 -37.24 -32.67 -48.80
C ASN A 25 -37.53 -31.19 -49.12
N GLY A 26 -37.86 -31.01 -50.42
CA GLY A 26 -38.71 -29.99 -51.05
C GLY A 26 -37.92 -28.83 -51.69
N GLY A 27 -38.03 -28.45 -52.97
CA GLY A 27 -38.86 -28.83 -54.10
C GLY A 27 -38.91 -27.65 -55.10
N GLY A 28 -38.60 -27.89 -56.38
CA GLY A 28 -39.15 -27.14 -57.53
C GLY A 28 -38.44 -25.86 -58.05
N GLY A 29 -38.03 -25.90 -59.34
CA GLY A 29 -38.30 -24.78 -60.28
C GLY A 29 -37.11 -24.10 -61.00
N ARG A 30 -36.91 -24.48 -62.28
CA ARG A 30 -36.51 -23.69 -63.50
C ARG A 30 -35.73 -22.36 -63.28
N GLY A 31 -34.55 -22.11 -63.85
CA GLY A 31 -34.16 -22.18 -65.27
C GLY A 31 -34.07 -20.77 -65.88
N GLY A 32 -32.86 -20.27 -66.21
CA GLY A 32 -32.68 -18.98 -66.90
C GLY A 32 -31.21 -18.56 -67.11
N ARG A 33 -30.80 -18.43 -68.39
CA ARG A 33 -29.49 -17.96 -68.88
C ARG A 33 -29.28 -16.46 -68.62
N GLY A 34 -28.03 -16.04 -68.35
CA GLY A 34 -27.63 -14.62 -68.37
C GLY A 34 -26.11 -14.38 -68.29
N VAL A 35 -25.50 -14.12 -69.44
CA VAL A 35 -24.35 -13.23 -69.76
C VAL A 35 -23.42 -12.77 -68.60
N LEU A 36 -22.12 -13.07 -68.71
CA LEU A 36 -21.04 -12.49 -67.89
C LEU A 36 -20.44 -11.23 -68.56
N PRO A 37 -20.36 -10.07 -67.89
CA PRO A 37 -19.52 -8.96 -68.30
C PRO A 37 -18.29 -8.79 -67.37
N ARG A 38 -17.10 -8.73 -67.99
CA ARG A 38 -16.04 -7.72 -67.81
C ARG A 38 -15.72 -7.15 -66.40
N GLY A 39 -15.78 -7.93 -65.32
CA GLY A 39 -15.45 -7.47 -63.94
C GLY A 39 -14.13 -7.95 -63.32
N ARG A 40 -13.42 -8.92 -63.92
CA ARG A 40 -12.34 -9.65 -63.23
C ARG A 40 -10.93 -9.03 -63.26
N GLN A 41 -10.76 -7.86 -63.88
CA GLN A 41 -9.44 -7.22 -64.01
C GLN A 41 -9.20 -6.07 -63.02
N MET A 42 -10.25 -5.44 -62.49
CA MET A 42 -10.12 -4.34 -61.51
C MET A 42 -9.90 -4.82 -60.07
N GLN A 43 -10.35 -6.02 -59.72
CA GLN A 43 -10.28 -6.52 -58.34
C GLN A 43 -8.86 -6.95 -57.93
N LYS A 44 -8.00 -7.32 -58.90
CA LYS A 44 -6.57 -7.60 -58.66
C LYS A 44 -5.78 -6.30 -58.39
N THR A 45 -6.11 -5.22 -59.08
CA THR A 45 -5.42 -3.92 -58.90
C THR A 45 -5.75 -3.29 -57.53
N PHE A 46 -7.00 -3.40 -57.07
CA PHE A 46 -7.39 -2.91 -55.74
C PHE A 46 -6.77 -3.71 -54.58
N ASN A 47 -6.64 -5.04 -54.71
CA ASN A 47 -5.99 -5.84 -53.67
C ASN A 47 -4.47 -5.59 -53.60
N ASN A 48 -3.82 -5.32 -54.74
CA ASN A 48 -2.41 -4.95 -54.75
C ASN A 48 -2.16 -3.57 -54.10
N ILE A 49 -3.03 -2.58 -54.35
CA ILE A 49 -2.94 -1.26 -53.70
C ILE A 49 -3.14 -1.36 -52.18
N LYS A 50 -4.09 -2.19 -51.71
CA LYS A 50 -4.30 -2.42 -50.28
C LYS A 50 -3.09 -3.06 -49.60
N ILE A 51 -2.42 -4.01 -50.25
CA ILE A 51 -1.19 -4.64 -49.74
C ILE A 51 -0.04 -3.62 -49.71
N THR A 52 0.11 -2.76 -50.73
CA THR A 52 1.15 -1.73 -50.75
C THR A 52 0.94 -0.67 -49.66
N ILE A 53 -0.31 -0.26 -49.38
CA ILE A 53 -0.62 0.65 -48.27
C ILE A 53 -0.34 -0.01 -46.93
N LEU A 54 -0.71 -1.29 -46.75
CA LEU A 54 -0.43 -2.05 -45.52
C LEU A 54 1.08 -2.22 -45.30
N CYS A 55 1.84 -2.58 -46.33
CA CYS A 55 3.30 -2.66 -46.26
C CYS A 55 3.92 -1.29 -45.96
N GLY A 56 3.41 -0.21 -46.55
CA GLY A 56 3.84 1.15 -46.21
C GLY A 56 3.59 1.50 -44.73
N PHE A 57 2.41 1.14 -44.20
CA PHE A 57 2.05 1.40 -42.81
C PHE A 57 2.89 0.58 -41.82
N VAL A 58 3.12 -0.70 -42.12
CA VAL A 58 4.00 -1.58 -41.32
C VAL A 58 5.44 -1.10 -41.38
N THR A 59 5.92 -0.62 -42.53
CA THR A 59 7.28 -0.07 -42.65
C THR A 59 7.42 1.24 -41.88
N ILE A 60 6.39 2.10 -41.85
CA ILE A 60 6.37 3.30 -41.00
C ILE A 60 6.34 2.92 -39.51
N LEU A 61 5.58 1.91 -39.10
CA LEU A 61 5.53 1.41 -37.72
C LEU A 61 6.87 0.79 -37.29
N VAL A 62 7.51 0.01 -38.16
CA VAL A 62 8.83 -0.60 -37.90
C VAL A 62 9.92 0.48 -37.87
N LEU A 63 9.91 1.44 -38.79
CA LEU A 63 10.87 2.56 -38.80
C LEU A 63 10.65 3.53 -37.62
N ARG A 64 9.41 3.73 -37.16
CA ARG A 64 9.09 4.42 -35.90
C ARG A 64 9.50 3.61 -34.67
N GLY A 65 9.57 2.28 -34.77
CA GLY A 65 10.06 1.39 -33.72
C GLY A 65 11.59 1.27 -33.66
N THR A 66 12.30 1.54 -34.76
CA THR A 66 13.78 1.36 -34.85
C THR A 66 14.57 2.67 -34.90
N ILE A 67 13.92 3.84 -34.93
CA ILE A 67 14.57 5.14 -34.80
C ILE A 67 14.10 5.77 -33.48
N GLY A 68 15.05 5.90 -32.55
CA GLY A 68 14.89 6.25 -31.14
C GLY A 68 13.76 7.22 -30.80
N VAL A 69 12.84 6.73 -29.95
CA VAL A 69 11.99 7.56 -29.10
C VAL A 69 12.84 8.02 -27.91
N GLY A 70 13.69 9.02 -28.16
CA GLY A 70 13.99 10.01 -27.14
C GLY A 70 12.80 10.98 -27.09
N ASN A 71 12.30 11.26 -25.89
CA ASN A 71 11.34 12.35 -25.60
C ASN A 71 9.82 12.06 -25.61
N LEU A 72 9.36 10.84 -25.29
CA LEU A 72 7.96 10.58 -24.89
C LEU A 72 7.80 10.17 -23.40
N GLY A 73 8.85 10.36 -22.59
CA GLY A 73 8.84 10.03 -21.16
C GLY A 73 8.28 11.12 -20.24
N SER A 74 7.97 12.33 -20.74
CA SER A 74 7.45 13.40 -19.89
C SER A 74 5.94 13.29 -19.69
N SER A 75 5.14 13.04 -20.73
CA SER A 75 3.68 13.14 -20.61
C SER A 75 3.05 12.13 -19.65
N SER A 76 3.61 10.92 -19.54
CA SER A 76 3.10 9.91 -18.60
C SER A 76 3.58 10.17 -17.17
N ALA A 77 4.82 10.62 -16.99
CA ALA A 77 5.33 11.02 -15.68
C ALA A 77 4.65 12.30 -15.16
N ASP A 78 4.39 13.25 -16.06
CA ASP A 78 3.69 14.51 -15.77
C ASP A 78 2.21 14.25 -15.50
N ALA A 79 1.55 13.33 -16.21
CA ALA A 79 0.16 12.93 -15.93
C ALA A 79 0.03 12.19 -14.60
N VAL A 80 0.96 11.27 -14.30
CA VAL A 80 1.02 10.60 -12.99
C VAL A 80 1.27 11.63 -11.87
N ASN A 81 2.16 12.59 -12.10
CA ASN A 81 2.44 13.65 -11.13
C ASN A 81 1.24 14.58 -10.91
N GLN A 82 0.48 14.92 -11.96
CA GLN A 82 -0.76 15.69 -11.84
C GLN A 82 -1.84 14.91 -11.08
N ASN A 83 -1.99 13.62 -11.36
CA ASN A 83 -2.96 12.77 -10.67
C ASN A 83 -2.61 12.65 -9.17
N ILE A 84 -1.33 12.46 -8.85
CA ILE A 84 -0.83 12.47 -7.48
C ILE A 84 -1.12 13.82 -6.79
N ILE A 85 -0.96 14.95 -7.49
CA ILE A 85 -1.24 16.28 -6.94
C ILE A 85 -2.74 16.46 -6.68
N GLU A 86 -3.60 16.08 -7.63
CA GLU A 86 -5.06 16.17 -7.48
C GLU A 86 -5.57 15.27 -6.36
N GLU A 87 -5.05 14.06 -6.25
CA GLU A 87 -5.42 13.12 -5.19
C GLU A 87 -4.85 13.52 -3.84
N THR A 88 -3.63 14.07 -3.79
CA THR A 88 -3.10 14.69 -2.58
C THR A 88 -4.01 15.84 -2.13
N ASN A 89 -4.48 16.69 -3.05
CA ASN A 89 -5.43 17.75 -2.73
C ASN A 89 -6.79 17.19 -2.25
N ARG A 90 -7.21 16.02 -2.74
CA ARG A 90 -8.42 15.34 -2.30
C ARG A 90 -8.27 14.75 -0.90
N ILE A 91 -7.17 14.05 -0.62
CA ILE A 91 -6.83 13.55 0.71
C ILE A 91 -6.72 14.74 1.68
N LEU A 92 -6.09 15.84 1.26
CA LEU A 92 -6.03 17.10 2.04
C LEU A 92 -7.40 17.72 2.31
N ALA A 93 -8.35 17.60 1.40
CA ALA A 93 -9.71 18.06 1.62
C ALA A 93 -10.45 17.18 2.65
N GLU A 94 -10.22 15.86 2.61
CA GLU A 94 -10.75 14.91 3.59
C GLU A 94 -10.12 15.12 4.98
N ILE A 95 -8.79 15.37 5.03
CA ILE A 95 -8.04 15.80 6.22
C ILE A 95 -8.68 17.02 6.88
N ARG A 96 -9.06 18.04 6.07
CA ARG A 96 -9.68 19.27 6.56
C ARG A 96 -11.13 19.09 6.99
N SER A 97 -11.83 18.06 6.51
CA SER A 97 -13.22 17.77 6.89
C SER A 97 -13.32 17.20 8.30
N ASP A 98 -12.29 16.50 8.76
CA ASP A 98 -12.18 15.96 10.14
C ASP A 98 -11.98 17.06 11.21
N SER A 99 -12.01 18.34 10.80
CA SER A 99 -12.09 19.50 11.69
C SER A 99 -13.48 19.56 12.32
N ASP A 100 -13.59 19.14 13.57
CA ASP A 100 -14.83 19.08 14.33
C ASP A 100 -15.58 20.44 14.36
N PRO A 101 -16.73 20.60 13.67
CA PRO A 101 -17.47 21.87 13.68
C PRO A 101 -18.30 22.05 14.97
N THR A 102 -18.27 21.08 15.90
CA THR A 102 -19.07 21.11 17.14
C THR A 102 -18.37 21.68 18.37
N ASP A 103 -17.18 22.27 18.22
CA ASP A 103 -16.52 23.04 19.29
C ASP A 103 -17.14 24.44 19.52
N LEU A 104 -18.38 24.67 19.06
CA LEU A 104 -19.10 25.92 19.25
C LEU A 104 -19.77 26.05 20.64
N ASP A 105 -19.86 24.95 21.41
CA ASP A 105 -20.42 24.93 22.77
C ASP A 105 -19.40 24.50 23.86
N SER A 106 -18.13 24.30 23.51
CA SER A 106 -17.02 24.10 24.45
C SER A 106 -16.47 25.47 24.88
N PRO A 107 -16.21 25.74 26.18
CA PRO A 107 -15.48 26.96 26.56
C PRO A 107 -14.14 26.95 25.83
N GLN A 108 -13.88 27.98 24.99
CA GLN A 108 -12.69 28.14 24.14
C GLN A 108 -11.49 27.39 24.72
N GLU A 109 -11.24 26.17 24.21
CA GLU A 109 -10.14 25.36 24.69
C GLU A 109 -8.85 26.09 24.30
N THR A 110 -8.03 26.42 25.28
CA THR A 110 -6.74 27.09 25.06
C THR A 110 -5.82 26.15 24.32
N GLU A 111 -5.56 26.45 23.04
CA GLU A 111 -4.52 25.77 22.25
C GLU A 111 -3.19 25.77 23.01
N MET A 112 -2.41 24.70 22.86
CA MET A 112 -1.08 24.63 23.45
C MET A 112 -0.25 25.83 23.03
N SER A 113 0.32 26.53 24.02
CA SER A 113 1.23 27.63 23.76
C SER A 113 2.49 27.09 23.07
N THR A 114 3.05 27.84 22.12
CA THR A 114 4.34 27.52 21.49
C THR A 114 5.51 27.43 22.47
N ASN A 115 5.34 27.90 23.71
CA ASN A 115 6.35 27.83 24.77
C ASN A 115 6.26 26.54 25.61
N GLU A 116 5.20 25.75 25.45
CA GLU A 116 5.01 24.48 26.17
C GLU A 116 5.60 23.33 25.35
N THR A 117 6.26 22.40 26.04
CA THR A 117 6.80 21.19 25.40
C THR A 117 5.86 20.03 25.61
N TYR A 118 5.28 19.52 24.52
CA TYR A 118 4.43 18.34 24.55
C TYR A 118 5.23 17.08 24.94
N ALA A 119 4.60 16.17 25.69
CA ALA A 119 5.17 14.87 26.03
C ALA A 119 4.07 13.78 26.01
N LEU A 120 4.36 12.63 25.40
CA LEU A 120 3.45 11.47 25.34
C LEU A 120 3.19 10.80 26.70
N GLY A 121 3.91 11.23 27.75
CA GLY A 121 3.82 10.74 29.11
C GLY A 121 5.15 10.89 29.85
N PRO A 122 5.24 10.39 31.09
CA PRO A 122 6.49 10.40 31.84
C PRO A 122 7.61 9.67 31.09
N LYS A 123 8.83 10.21 31.13
CA LYS A 123 9.99 9.59 30.50
C LYS A 123 10.31 8.25 31.18
N ILE A 124 10.50 7.22 30.36
CA ILE A 124 10.93 5.89 30.78
C ILE A 124 12.29 5.64 30.12
N THR A 125 13.26 5.13 30.87
CA THR A 125 14.65 4.93 30.40
C THR A 125 15.15 3.49 30.58
N ASP A 126 14.36 2.63 31.21
CA ASP A 126 14.70 1.25 31.56
C ASP A 126 13.66 0.23 31.09
N TRP A 127 12.88 0.56 30.05
CA TRP A 127 11.75 -0.26 29.58
C TRP A 127 12.16 -1.69 29.20
N ASP A 128 13.31 -1.87 28.53
CA ASP A 128 13.79 -3.20 28.17
C ASP A 128 14.06 -4.07 29.42
N SER A 129 14.56 -3.46 30.50
CA SER A 129 14.78 -4.17 31.77
C SER A 129 13.46 -4.49 32.45
N GLN A 130 12.52 -3.55 32.50
CA GLN A 130 11.19 -3.77 33.07
C GLN A 130 10.44 -4.87 32.32
N ARG A 131 10.45 -4.82 30.98
CA ARG A 131 9.81 -5.79 30.09
C ARG A 131 10.42 -7.18 30.26
N LYS A 132 11.75 -7.29 30.34
CA LYS A 132 12.44 -8.56 30.63
C LYS A 132 12.00 -9.16 31.98
N VAL A 133 12.01 -8.36 33.05
CA VAL A 133 11.56 -8.81 34.38
C VAL A 133 10.10 -9.25 34.37
N TRP A 134 9.25 -8.58 33.60
CA TRP A 134 7.85 -8.97 33.44
C TRP A 134 7.73 -10.32 32.70
N LEU A 135 8.44 -10.51 31.58
CA LEU A 135 8.41 -11.76 30.82
C LEU A 135 8.91 -12.95 31.65
N ASP A 136 9.97 -12.75 32.44
CA ASP A 136 10.52 -13.78 33.34
C ASP A 136 9.51 -14.20 34.44
N LYS A 137 8.62 -13.28 34.85
CA LYS A 137 7.59 -13.52 35.88
C LYS A 137 6.27 -14.05 35.33
N ASN A 138 6.02 -13.92 34.03
CA ASN A 138 4.75 -14.28 33.39
C ASN A 138 4.99 -15.21 32.18
N PRO A 139 5.55 -16.42 32.39
CA PRO A 139 5.92 -17.34 31.30
C PRO A 139 4.72 -17.83 30.46
N GLU A 140 3.50 -17.71 30.97
CA GLU A 140 2.24 -17.99 30.26
C GLU A 140 1.90 -16.95 29.19
N PHE A 141 2.57 -15.79 29.20
CA PHE A 141 2.45 -14.74 28.18
C PHE A 141 3.78 -14.52 27.45
N PRO A 142 4.26 -15.51 26.66
CA PRO A 142 5.53 -15.37 25.97
C PRO A 142 5.44 -14.37 24.80
N SER A 143 6.55 -13.67 24.56
CA SER A 143 6.72 -12.78 23.39
C SER A 143 6.95 -13.53 22.08
N THR A 144 7.16 -14.84 22.15
CA THR A 144 7.27 -15.74 21.00
C THR A 144 6.38 -16.96 21.21
N VAL A 145 5.50 -17.25 20.25
CA VAL A 145 4.58 -18.38 20.25
C VAL A 145 4.89 -19.25 19.03
N ASN A 146 5.15 -20.54 19.23
CA ASN A 146 5.50 -21.49 18.15
C ASN A 146 6.65 -21.00 17.25
N GLY A 147 7.68 -20.39 17.84
CA GLY A 147 8.84 -19.85 17.11
C GLY A 147 8.57 -18.54 16.35
N LYS A 148 7.39 -17.93 16.51
CA LYS A 148 7.01 -16.65 15.88
C LYS A 148 6.83 -15.58 16.94
N ALA A 149 7.40 -14.40 16.72
CA ALA A 149 7.19 -13.26 17.59
C ALA A 149 5.71 -12.85 17.62
N ARG A 150 5.19 -12.48 18.80
CA ARG A 150 3.81 -12.06 18.99
C ARG A 150 3.59 -10.68 18.37
N ILE A 151 2.60 -10.59 17.48
CA ILE A 151 2.18 -9.34 16.83
C ILE A 151 0.82 -8.92 17.39
N LEU A 152 0.67 -7.63 17.68
CA LEU A 152 -0.60 -6.97 17.92
C LEU A 152 -0.89 -6.01 16.76
N LEU A 153 -1.91 -6.30 15.96
CA LEU A 153 -2.37 -5.37 14.93
C LEU A 153 -3.22 -4.28 15.57
N LEU A 154 -2.83 -3.04 15.36
CA LEU A 154 -3.54 -1.85 15.83
C LEU A 154 -4.10 -1.09 14.63
N THR A 155 -5.41 -0.85 14.64
CA THR A 155 -6.10 0.02 13.70
C THR A 155 -7.10 0.88 14.47
N GLY A 156 -7.76 1.82 13.80
CA GLY A 156 -8.79 2.63 14.44
C GLY A 156 -9.45 3.62 13.49
N SER A 157 -10.50 4.25 13.99
CA SER A 157 -11.20 5.34 13.33
C SER A 157 -11.65 6.37 14.37
N PRO A 158 -12.04 7.58 13.96
CA PRO A 158 -12.68 8.53 14.87
C PRO A 158 -13.89 7.91 15.61
N PRO A 159 -14.21 8.39 16.83
CA PRO A 159 -15.39 7.95 17.60
C PRO A 159 -16.73 8.36 16.99
N LYS A 160 -16.73 9.44 16.21
CA LYS A 160 -17.93 9.99 15.60
C LYS A 160 -18.25 9.24 14.30
N PRO A 161 -19.53 9.18 13.89
CA PRO A 161 -19.90 8.73 12.56
C PRO A 161 -19.15 9.52 11.48
N CYS A 162 -18.87 8.89 10.34
CA CYS A 162 -18.25 9.59 9.21
C CYS A 162 -19.15 10.72 8.69
N ASP A 163 -18.55 11.83 8.27
CA ASP A 163 -19.26 12.93 7.59
C ASP A 163 -20.05 12.45 6.37
N ASN A 164 -19.45 11.52 5.62
CA ASN A 164 -20.14 10.77 4.59
C ASN A 164 -20.64 9.43 5.17
N PRO A 165 -21.97 9.19 5.27
CA PRO A 165 -22.52 8.00 5.92
C PRO A 165 -22.08 6.67 5.29
N ILE A 166 -21.69 6.65 4.00
CA ILE A 166 -21.15 5.43 3.39
C ILE A 166 -19.76 5.07 3.94
N GLY A 167 -19.05 6.02 4.52
CA GLY A 167 -17.73 5.84 5.13
C GLY A 167 -17.74 4.75 6.21
N ASP A 168 -18.74 4.77 7.10
CA ASP A 168 -18.92 3.75 8.14
C ASP A 168 -19.06 2.33 7.56
N HIS A 169 -19.67 2.20 6.38
CA HIS A 169 -19.76 0.92 5.69
C HIS A 169 -18.38 0.43 5.20
N TYR A 170 -17.53 1.32 4.71
CA TYR A 170 -16.16 0.97 4.30
C TYR A 170 -15.27 0.67 5.51
N LEU A 171 -15.39 1.41 6.61
CA LEU A 171 -14.73 1.08 7.88
C LEU A 171 -15.11 -0.32 8.37
N LEU A 172 -16.40 -0.67 8.31
CA LEU A 172 -16.88 -2.01 8.65
C LEU A 172 -16.28 -3.11 7.75
N LYS A 173 -16.21 -2.87 6.44
CA LYS A 173 -15.58 -3.82 5.50
C LYS A 173 -14.08 -3.97 5.76
N SER A 174 -13.41 -2.87 6.08
CA SER A 174 -11.98 -2.84 6.40
C SER A 174 -11.66 -3.63 7.67
N VAL A 175 -12.41 -3.40 8.76
CA VAL A 175 -12.19 -4.18 9.99
C VAL A 175 -12.48 -5.66 9.77
N LYS A 176 -13.52 -6.01 9.00
CA LYS A 176 -13.77 -7.42 8.64
C LYS A 176 -12.60 -8.04 7.87
N ASN A 177 -12.04 -7.33 6.89
CA ASN A 177 -10.87 -7.78 6.14
C ASN A 177 -9.67 -8.06 7.09
N LYS A 178 -9.38 -7.13 8.01
CA LYS A 178 -8.31 -7.28 9.01
C LYS A 178 -8.58 -8.44 9.97
N ILE A 179 -9.82 -8.63 10.43
CA ILE A 179 -10.23 -9.78 11.27
C ILE A 179 -9.94 -11.10 10.57
N ASP A 180 -10.27 -11.21 9.28
CA ASP A 180 -10.06 -12.44 8.52
C ASP A 180 -8.57 -12.78 8.37
N TYR A 181 -7.72 -11.79 8.05
CA TYR A 181 -6.26 -11.96 8.00
C TYR A 181 -5.70 -12.34 9.37
N CYS A 182 -6.00 -11.54 10.41
CA CYS A 182 -5.50 -11.76 11.76
C CYS A 182 -5.87 -13.15 12.31
N ARG A 183 -7.10 -13.62 12.04
CA ARG A 183 -7.55 -14.96 12.44
C ARG A 183 -6.72 -16.07 11.78
N LEU A 184 -6.40 -15.94 10.49
CA LEU A 184 -5.62 -16.94 9.76
C LEU A 184 -4.16 -17.00 10.21
N HIS A 185 -3.60 -15.84 10.61
CA HIS A 185 -2.19 -15.71 10.97
C HIS A 185 -1.91 -15.74 12.48
N GLY A 186 -2.95 -15.88 13.31
CA GLY A 186 -2.82 -15.92 14.77
C GLY A 186 -2.35 -14.58 15.36
N ILE A 187 -2.82 -13.47 14.79
CA ILE A 187 -2.49 -12.10 15.20
C ILE A 187 -3.66 -11.54 16.00
N GLU A 188 -3.37 -10.93 17.15
CA GLU A 188 -4.38 -10.22 17.94
C GLU A 188 -4.67 -8.85 17.32
N ILE A 189 -5.90 -8.34 17.47
CA ILE A 189 -6.30 -7.04 16.90
C ILE A 189 -6.87 -6.12 17.97
N VAL A 190 -6.43 -4.87 17.98
CA VAL A 190 -7.04 -3.76 18.71
C VAL A 190 -7.60 -2.76 17.72
N TYR A 191 -8.86 -2.40 17.91
CA TYR A 191 -9.53 -1.34 17.16
C TYR A 191 -9.77 -0.15 18.08
N ASN A 192 -9.07 0.96 17.87
CA ASN A 192 -9.25 2.17 18.66
C ASN A 192 -10.40 3.03 18.12
N MET A 193 -11.26 3.50 19.01
CA MET A 193 -12.29 4.53 18.75
C MET A 193 -12.21 5.66 19.79
N ALA A 194 -11.12 5.80 20.52
CA ALA A 194 -10.96 6.82 21.56
C ALA A 194 -9.87 7.83 21.20
N HIS A 195 -10.14 9.11 21.48
CA HIS A 195 -9.11 10.12 21.57
C HIS A 195 -8.43 10.03 22.93
N LEU A 196 -7.21 9.47 22.97
CA LEU A 196 -6.43 9.37 24.20
C LEU A 196 -5.75 10.68 24.57
N ASP A 197 -5.56 11.55 23.59
CA ASP A 197 -4.88 12.83 23.72
C ASP A 197 -5.62 13.86 22.86
N LYS A 198 -5.87 15.05 23.42
CA LYS A 198 -6.60 16.13 22.75
C LYS A 198 -5.73 16.93 21.78
N GLU A 199 -4.41 16.89 21.97
CA GLU A 199 -3.43 17.63 21.18
C GLU A 199 -3.01 16.81 19.95
N LEU A 200 -2.87 15.49 20.11
CA LEU A 200 -2.60 14.56 19.01
C LEU A 200 -3.88 13.98 18.41
N ALA A 201 -4.62 14.83 17.68
CA ALA A 201 -5.80 14.45 16.90
C ALA A 201 -5.46 13.99 15.46
N GLY A 202 -6.43 13.37 14.78
CA GLY A 202 -6.30 12.90 13.40
C GLY A 202 -5.22 11.82 13.25
N TYR A 203 -4.40 11.93 12.20
CA TYR A 203 -3.31 10.98 11.90
C TYR A 203 -2.28 10.85 13.02
N TRP A 204 -2.17 11.84 13.91
CA TRP A 204 -1.26 11.82 15.05
C TRP A 204 -1.75 10.94 16.22
N ALA A 205 -3.05 10.61 16.28
CA ALA A 205 -3.65 9.85 17.38
C ALA A 205 -3.06 8.43 17.54
N LYS A 206 -2.38 7.92 16.51
CA LYS A 206 -1.69 6.63 16.55
C LYS A 206 -0.53 6.61 17.56
N LEU A 207 0.24 7.70 17.71
CA LEU A 207 1.40 7.75 18.61
C LEU A 207 1.05 7.46 20.09
N PRO A 208 0.10 8.18 20.73
CA PRO A 208 -0.24 7.93 22.12
C PRO A 208 -0.85 6.53 22.32
N MET A 209 -1.62 6.02 21.35
CA MET A 209 -2.17 4.67 21.41
C MET A 209 -1.09 3.58 21.31
N ILE A 210 -0.14 3.72 20.39
CA ILE A 210 1.01 2.80 20.27
C ILE A 210 1.79 2.78 21.57
N ARG A 211 2.15 3.95 22.13
CA ARG A 211 2.84 4.03 23.43
C ARG A 211 2.05 3.34 24.54
N ARG A 212 0.73 3.57 24.61
CA ARG A 212 -0.14 2.96 25.61
C ARG A 212 -0.14 1.44 25.52
N LEU A 213 -0.22 0.89 24.30
CA LEU A 213 -0.22 -0.55 24.09
C LEU A 213 1.15 -1.18 24.35
N MET A 214 2.26 -0.52 23.99
CA MET A 214 3.60 -1.00 24.37
C MET A 214 3.72 -1.24 25.87
N LEU A 215 3.30 -0.26 26.66
CA LEU A 215 3.41 -0.30 28.12
C LEU A 215 2.39 -1.24 28.78
N SER A 216 1.24 -1.44 28.15
CA SER A 216 0.15 -2.28 28.71
C SER A 216 0.25 -3.75 28.28
N HIS A 217 0.99 -4.04 27.22
CA HIS A 217 1.19 -5.39 26.67
C HIS A 217 2.69 -5.74 26.54
N PRO A 218 3.41 -5.97 27.66
CA PRO A 218 4.82 -6.32 27.62
C PRO A 218 5.09 -7.65 26.90
N GLU A 219 4.10 -8.54 26.78
CA GLU A 219 4.16 -9.77 26.01
C GLU A 219 4.21 -9.55 24.49
N VAL A 220 3.72 -8.42 23.99
CA VAL A 220 3.73 -8.13 22.55
C VAL A 220 5.15 -7.77 22.12
N GLU A 221 5.66 -8.43 21.08
CA GLU A 221 6.99 -8.13 20.52
C GLU A 221 6.90 -7.04 19.45
N TRP A 222 5.85 -7.08 18.62
CA TRP A 222 5.62 -6.12 17.54
C TRP A 222 4.22 -5.55 17.62
N ILE A 223 4.11 -4.22 17.60
CA ILE A 223 2.86 -3.53 17.27
C ILE A 223 2.88 -3.26 15.78
N TRP A 224 1.86 -3.73 15.07
CA TRP A 224 1.65 -3.44 13.66
C TRP A 224 0.54 -2.42 13.52
N TRP A 225 0.89 -1.15 13.30
CA TRP A 225 -0.09 -0.13 12.96
C TRP A 225 -0.55 -0.32 11.52
N MET A 226 -1.87 -0.28 11.30
CA MET A 226 -2.47 -0.32 9.97
C MET A 226 -3.68 0.63 9.91
N ASP A 227 -3.63 1.59 8.99
CA ASP A 227 -4.71 2.57 8.77
C ASP A 227 -6.04 1.88 8.42
N SER A 228 -7.15 2.58 8.66
CA SER A 228 -8.49 2.06 8.41
C SER A 228 -8.81 1.91 6.92
N ASP A 229 -8.14 2.64 6.03
CA ASP A 229 -8.26 2.55 4.57
C ASP A 229 -7.31 1.52 3.94
N ALA A 230 -6.30 1.03 4.67
CA ALA A 230 -5.43 -0.05 4.24
C ALA A 230 -6.12 -1.42 4.34
N LEU A 231 -6.01 -2.25 3.30
CA LEU A 231 -6.66 -3.56 3.20
C LEU A 231 -5.65 -4.66 2.88
N PHE A 232 -5.83 -5.83 3.48
CA PHE A 232 -5.15 -7.06 3.06
C PHE A 232 -5.73 -7.56 1.76
N THR A 233 -4.89 -7.68 0.73
CA THR A 233 -5.25 -8.23 -0.59
C THR A 233 -4.53 -9.55 -0.87
N ASP A 234 -3.44 -9.82 -0.17
CA ASP A 234 -2.84 -11.15 -0.05
C ASP A 234 -3.15 -11.73 1.33
N ILE A 235 -4.07 -12.70 1.37
CA ILE A 235 -4.51 -13.32 2.62
C ILE A 235 -3.56 -14.44 3.09
N LEU A 236 -2.67 -14.94 2.23
CA LEU A 236 -1.78 -16.07 2.51
C LEU A 236 -0.37 -15.62 2.89
N PHE A 237 0.05 -14.45 2.41
CA PHE A 237 1.35 -13.88 2.73
C PHE A 237 1.56 -13.72 4.25
N GLN A 238 2.78 -14.01 4.70
CA GLN A 238 3.22 -13.81 6.08
C GLN A 238 4.43 -12.90 6.10
N ILE A 239 4.42 -11.92 7.00
CA ILE A 239 5.55 -11.03 7.22
C ILE A 239 6.78 -11.86 7.63
N PRO A 240 7.91 -11.77 6.91
CA PRO A 240 9.11 -12.56 7.18
C PRO A 240 9.91 -11.97 8.36
N LEU A 241 9.36 -12.04 9.58
CA LEU A 241 9.91 -11.36 10.78
C LEU A 241 11.38 -11.68 11.09
N VAL A 242 11.88 -12.85 10.69
CA VAL A 242 13.30 -13.24 10.81
C VAL A 242 14.23 -12.24 10.12
N ARG A 243 13.77 -11.60 9.04
CA ARG A 243 14.51 -10.54 8.33
C ARG A 243 14.75 -9.30 9.19
N TYR A 244 13.89 -9.07 10.17
CA TYR A 244 13.85 -7.83 10.95
C TYR A 244 14.41 -7.97 12.37
N GLU A 245 15.07 -9.10 12.69
CA GLU A 245 15.60 -9.38 14.03
C GLU A 245 16.50 -8.28 14.61
N LYS A 246 17.25 -7.58 13.76
CA LYS A 246 18.17 -6.49 14.16
C LYS A 246 17.54 -5.08 14.11
N HIS A 247 16.28 -4.99 13.72
CA HIS A 247 15.56 -3.74 13.51
C HIS A 247 14.41 -3.60 14.51
N ASN A 248 13.98 -2.37 14.74
CA ASN A 248 12.92 -2.00 15.66
C ASN A 248 11.75 -1.30 14.95
N LEU A 249 12.00 -0.68 13.79
CA LEU A 249 10.96 -0.15 12.91
C LEU A 249 11.08 -0.81 11.54
N VAL A 250 9.97 -1.35 11.02
CA VAL A 250 9.86 -1.85 9.64
C VAL A 250 8.77 -1.07 8.95
N ILE A 251 9.12 -0.37 7.88
CA ILE A 251 8.24 0.56 7.20
C ILE A 251 8.42 0.44 5.69
N HIS A 252 7.32 0.48 4.94
CA HIS A 252 7.41 0.45 3.49
C HIS A 252 8.01 1.75 2.95
N GLY A 253 8.88 1.66 1.97
CA GLY A 253 9.39 2.85 1.30
C GLY A 253 10.38 2.57 0.19
N TYR A 254 10.87 3.64 -0.43
CA TYR A 254 11.79 3.58 -1.56
C TYR A 254 13.10 4.28 -1.19
N PRO A 255 14.23 3.55 -1.06
CA PRO A 255 15.50 4.13 -0.62
C PRO A 255 16.00 5.32 -1.45
N ASP A 256 15.78 5.30 -2.76
CA ASP A 256 16.12 6.40 -3.68
C ASP A 256 15.26 7.64 -3.41
N LEU A 257 13.95 7.46 -3.19
CA LEU A 257 13.08 8.57 -2.79
C LEU A 257 13.47 9.14 -1.42
N LEU A 258 13.89 8.27 -0.49
CA LEU A 258 14.26 8.67 0.86
C LEU A 258 15.58 9.43 0.89
N PHE A 259 16.67 8.79 0.45
CA PHE A 259 18.02 9.31 0.65
C PHE A 259 18.45 10.31 -0.41
N ASP A 260 18.05 10.08 -1.67
CA ASP A 260 18.52 10.91 -2.78
C ASP A 260 17.57 12.08 -3.02
N GLN A 261 16.26 11.82 -2.99
CA GLN A 261 15.26 12.83 -3.32
C GLN A 261 14.67 13.57 -2.13
N LYS A 262 14.77 13.01 -0.92
CA LYS A 262 14.10 13.51 0.30
C LYS A 262 12.61 13.75 0.07
N SER A 263 11.96 12.81 -0.62
CA SER A 263 10.55 12.91 -0.98
C SER A 263 9.65 12.69 0.23
N TRP A 264 8.56 13.45 0.35
CA TRP A 264 7.58 13.27 1.43
C TRP A 264 6.75 11.98 1.33
N ILE A 265 6.79 11.32 0.17
CA ILE A 265 6.19 9.99 -0.08
C ILE A 265 7.24 8.86 -0.08
N ALA A 266 8.45 9.13 0.43
CA ALA A 266 9.52 8.15 0.43
C ALA A 266 9.25 6.93 1.33
N LEU A 267 8.49 7.14 2.40
CA LEU A 267 8.03 6.12 3.35
C LEU A 267 6.51 6.25 3.50
N ASN A 268 5.84 5.19 3.95
CA ASN A 268 4.42 5.26 4.29
C ASN A 268 4.14 4.84 5.75
N THR A 269 3.49 5.70 6.53
CA THR A 269 3.14 5.45 7.94
C THR A 269 1.72 4.91 8.14
N GLY A 270 1.07 4.46 7.06
CA GLY A 270 -0.23 3.79 7.11
C GLY A 270 -0.15 2.28 7.31
N SER A 271 1.04 1.69 7.18
CA SER A 271 1.29 0.29 7.58
C SER A 271 2.77 0.10 7.97
N PHE A 272 3.03 -0.12 9.25
CA PHE A 272 4.39 -0.33 9.76
C PHE A 272 4.42 -1.21 11.01
N LEU A 273 5.55 -1.87 11.25
CA LEU A 273 5.80 -2.62 12.48
C LEU A 273 6.77 -1.86 13.38
N LEU A 274 6.44 -1.76 14.67
CA LEU A 274 7.28 -1.14 15.69
C LEU A 274 7.47 -2.11 16.86
N ARG A 275 8.73 -2.41 17.18
CA ARG A 275 9.10 -3.37 18.23
C ARG A 275 8.80 -2.78 19.61
N ASN A 276 8.33 -3.61 20.55
CA ASN A 276 8.14 -3.19 21.93
C ASN A 276 9.48 -3.19 22.70
N CYS A 277 10.19 -2.06 22.61
CA CYS A 277 11.49 -1.86 23.25
C CYS A 277 11.72 -0.38 23.61
N GLN A 278 12.75 -0.12 24.41
CA GLN A 278 13.13 1.24 24.86
C GLN A 278 13.38 2.18 23.67
N TRP A 279 14.08 1.70 22.64
CA TRP A 279 14.36 2.49 21.43
C TRP A 279 13.08 3.01 20.78
N SER A 280 12.01 2.21 20.76
CA SER A 280 10.75 2.62 20.15
C SER A 280 10.00 3.65 20.99
N LEU A 281 10.09 3.58 22.33
CA LEU A 281 9.57 4.65 23.20
C LEU A 281 10.31 5.97 22.95
N ASP A 282 11.63 5.90 22.79
CA ASP A 282 12.45 7.07 22.47
C ASP A 282 12.14 7.64 21.08
N LEU A 283 11.86 6.78 20.09
CA LEU A 283 11.42 7.21 18.76
C LEU A 283 10.08 7.95 18.84
N LEU A 284 9.10 7.41 19.58
CA LEU A 284 7.79 8.05 19.73
C LEU A 284 7.91 9.43 20.37
N ASP A 285 8.76 9.58 21.40
CA ASP A 285 9.05 10.87 22.03
C ASP A 285 9.67 11.87 21.04
N ALA A 286 10.54 11.42 20.13
CA ALA A 286 11.18 12.26 19.11
C ALA A 286 10.28 12.57 17.91
N TRP A 287 9.26 11.74 17.66
CA TRP A 287 8.32 11.89 16.54
C TRP A 287 7.15 12.81 16.88
N ALA A 288 6.64 12.75 18.10
CA ALA A 288 5.50 13.53 18.58
C ALA A 288 5.60 15.07 18.51
N PRO A 289 6.77 15.74 18.60
CA PRO A 289 6.83 17.20 18.80
C PRO A 289 6.19 18.07 17.70
N MET A 290 6.05 17.54 16.48
CA MET A 290 5.39 18.25 15.37
C MET A 290 3.87 18.01 15.30
N GLY A 291 3.33 17.20 16.21
CA GLY A 291 1.95 16.75 16.19
C GLY A 291 0.90 17.58 16.94
N PRO A 292 1.19 18.32 18.03
CA PRO A 292 0.18 19.09 18.76
C PRO A 292 -0.57 20.07 17.83
N LYS A 293 -1.90 19.97 17.77
CA LYS A 293 -2.76 20.77 16.90
C LYS A 293 -2.59 22.29 17.12
N GLY A 294 -3.01 23.08 16.13
CA GLY A 294 -2.91 24.54 16.16
C GLY A 294 -1.52 25.03 15.71
N PRO A 295 -1.02 26.15 16.28
CA PRO A 295 0.17 26.83 15.77
C PRO A 295 1.43 25.96 15.67
N ILE A 296 1.59 24.99 16.59
CA ILE A 296 2.75 24.08 16.59
C ILE A 296 2.76 23.23 15.32
N ARG A 297 1.64 22.55 15.02
CA ARG A 297 1.50 21.72 13.81
C ARG A 297 1.56 22.53 12.52
N ASP A 298 1.00 23.74 12.53
CA ASP A 298 1.01 24.64 11.36
C ASP A 298 2.43 25.11 11.01
N GLU A 299 3.19 25.58 12.00
CA GLU A 299 4.58 26.01 11.78
C GLU A 299 5.48 24.82 11.42
N ALA A 300 5.28 23.65 12.06
CA ALA A 300 5.98 22.43 11.67
C ALA A 300 5.66 22.04 10.22
N GLY A 301 4.42 22.21 9.76
CA GLY A 301 4.02 21.97 8.37
C GLY A 301 4.81 22.81 7.38
N LYS A 302 5.10 24.08 7.71
CA LYS A 302 5.96 24.95 6.89
C LYS A 302 7.41 24.44 6.84
N VAL A 303 7.96 24.01 7.98
CA VAL A 303 9.31 23.42 8.05
C VAL A 303 9.40 22.16 7.18
N LEU A 304 8.41 21.26 7.29
CA LEU A 304 8.35 20.03 6.52
C LEU A 304 8.22 20.30 5.01
N THR A 305 7.38 21.27 4.63
CA THR A 305 7.20 21.69 3.22
C THR A 305 8.48 22.28 2.64
N ALA A 306 9.25 23.02 3.44
CA ALA A 306 10.53 23.57 3.01
C ALA A 306 11.64 22.50 2.91
N TYR A 307 11.58 21.46 3.74
CA TYR A 307 12.61 20.43 3.80
C TYR A 307 12.38 19.28 2.80
N LEU A 308 11.13 18.84 2.63
CA LEU A 308 10.77 17.63 1.88
C LEU A 308 10.33 17.95 0.46
N LYS A 309 10.93 17.26 -0.50
CA LYS A 309 10.61 17.43 -1.92
C LYS A 309 9.19 16.97 -2.21
N GLY A 310 8.46 17.81 -2.95
CA GLY A 310 7.13 17.48 -3.47
C GLY A 310 6.00 17.54 -2.43
N ARG A 311 6.29 17.90 -1.18
CA ARG A 311 5.26 18.07 -0.15
C ARG A 311 4.43 19.34 -0.45
N PRO A 312 3.10 19.27 -0.53
CA PRO A 312 2.27 20.47 -0.64
C PRO A 312 2.22 21.24 0.69
N ALA A 313 1.70 22.47 0.65
CA ALA A 313 1.57 23.32 1.82
C ALA A 313 0.31 22.99 2.63
N PHE A 314 0.50 22.34 3.78
CA PHE A 314 -0.52 22.06 4.79
C PHE A 314 0.16 21.77 6.14
N GLU A 315 -0.65 21.62 7.19
CA GLU A 315 -0.20 21.29 8.55
C GLU A 315 0.72 20.05 8.59
N ALA A 316 1.55 19.91 9.62
CA ALA A 316 2.41 18.75 9.78
C ALA A 316 1.61 17.44 9.90
N ASP A 317 2.04 16.43 9.16
CA ASP A 317 1.55 15.04 9.23
C ASP A 317 2.62 14.10 9.80
N ASP A 318 2.19 12.96 10.33
CA ASP A 318 3.07 11.99 10.99
C ASP A 318 4.08 11.39 9.99
N GLN A 319 3.70 11.13 8.74
CA GLN A 319 4.58 10.57 7.71
C GLN A 319 5.77 11.48 7.41
N SER A 320 5.50 12.73 7.09
CA SER A 320 6.47 13.77 6.79
C SER A 320 7.37 14.04 7.99
N ALA A 321 6.80 14.09 9.20
CA ALA A 321 7.57 14.27 10.42
C ALA A 321 8.54 13.09 10.66
N LEU A 322 8.12 11.85 10.41
CA LEU A 322 8.99 10.68 10.53
C LEU A 322 10.13 10.74 9.49
N ILE A 323 9.81 11.03 8.23
CA ILE A 323 10.82 11.15 7.16
C ILE A 323 11.83 12.24 7.52
N TYR A 324 11.35 13.40 7.96
CA TYR A 324 12.20 14.50 8.42
C TYR A 324 13.11 14.08 9.58
N LEU A 325 12.57 13.41 10.61
CA LEU A 325 13.32 12.90 11.75
C LEU A 325 14.43 11.92 11.32
N LEU A 326 14.07 10.93 10.50
CA LEU A 326 14.99 9.90 10.02
C LEU A 326 16.10 10.46 9.12
N LEU A 327 15.82 11.50 8.34
CA LEU A 327 16.82 12.16 7.51
C LEU A 327 17.71 13.14 8.28
N SER A 328 17.12 13.91 9.20
CA SER A 328 17.84 14.92 9.99
C SER A 328 18.69 14.32 11.12
N GLN A 329 18.29 13.16 11.64
CA GLN A 329 18.97 12.45 12.73
C GLN A 329 19.33 11.02 12.32
N LYS A 330 19.81 10.85 11.08
CA LYS A 330 20.12 9.55 10.46
C LYS A 330 20.98 8.65 11.34
N ASP A 331 22.07 9.18 11.89
CA ASP A 331 23.02 8.41 12.70
C ASP A 331 22.43 7.90 14.01
N THR A 332 21.38 8.56 14.51
CA THR A 332 20.67 8.16 15.73
C THR A 332 19.66 7.04 15.48
N TRP A 333 18.90 7.12 14.38
CA TRP A 333 17.71 6.28 14.20
C TRP A 333 17.88 5.19 13.14
N MET A 334 18.52 5.49 12.01
CA MET A 334 18.42 4.64 10.82
C MET A 334 19.05 3.26 10.96
N GLU A 335 19.97 3.04 11.90
CA GLU A 335 20.53 1.71 12.16
C GLU A 335 19.44 0.68 12.55
N LYS A 336 18.36 1.14 13.20
CA LYS A 336 17.27 0.28 13.67
C LYS A 336 16.02 0.35 12.78
N VAL A 337 16.08 1.07 11.66
CA VAL A 337 14.98 1.18 10.68
C VAL A 337 15.24 0.28 9.48
N PHE A 338 14.29 -0.59 9.16
CA PHE A 338 14.28 -1.35 7.92
C PHE A 338 13.29 -0.72 6.94
N VAL A 339 13.78 -0.21 5.82
CA VAL A 339 12.95 0.28 4.71
C VAL A 339 12.63 -0.89 3.79
N GLU A 340 11.42 -1.43 3.89
CA GLU A 340 10.96 -2.59 3.13
C GLU A 340 10.43 -2.17 1.76
N ASN A 341 10.90 -2.85 0.71
CA ASN A 341 10.53 -2.60 -0.68
C ASN A 341 10.46 -3.87 -1.54
N GLN A 342 10.56 -5.05 -0.93
CA GLN A 342 10.48 -6.35 -1.63
C GLN A 342 9.05 -6.89 -1.71
N TYR A 343 8.14 -6.37 -0.90
CA TYR A 343 6.71 -6.64 -0.96
C TYR A 343 5.94 -5.40 -0.48
N TYR A 344 4.65 -5.33 -0.80
CA TYR A 344 3.79 -4.22 -0.41
C TYR A 344 3.33 -4.35 1.04
N LEU A 345 4.21 -4.02 2.00
CA LEU A 345 3.77 -3.75 3.38
C LEU A 345 2.76 -2.58 3.41
N HIS A 346 2.98 -1.60 2.52
CA HIS A 346 2.00 -0.64 2.04
C HIS A 346 2.04 -0.68 0.50
N GLY A 347 0.88 -0.61 -0.14
CA GLY A 347 0.77 -0.56 -1.61
C GLY A 347 -0.17 0.56 -2.03
N PHE A 348 0.34 1.51 -2.83
CA PHE A 348 -0.48 2.60 -3.33
C PHE A 348 -1.54 2.06 -4.30
N TRP A 349 -2.81 2.31 -3.96
CA TRP A 349 -3.96 1.62 -4.55
C TRP A 349 -4.07 1.82 -6.07
N GLU A 350 -3.84 3.04 -6.58
CA GLU A 350 -3.92 3.33 -8.02
C GLU A 350 -2.97 2.45 -8.85
N GLY A 351 -1.80 2.10 -8.31
CA GLY A 351 -0.84 1.23 -8.99
C GLY A 351 -1.20 -0.26 -8.98
N LEU A 352 -2.26 -0.65 -8.25
CA LEU A 352 -2.59 -2.04 -7.94
C LEU A 352 -3.98 -2.46 -8.40
N VAL A 353 -5.02 -1.65 -8.14
CA VAL A 353 -6.41 -2.10 -8.28
C VAL A 353 -6.80 -2.49 -9.71
N ASP A 354 -6.31 -1.76 -10.72
CA ASP A 354 -6.57 -2.05 -12.14
C ASP A 354 -5.84 -3.29 -12.66
N ARG A 355 -4.97 -3.87 -11.83
CA ARG A 355 -4.19 -5.07 -12.16
C ARG A 355 -4.72 -6.32 -11.47
N TYR A 356 -5.79 -6.25 -10.68
CA TYR A 356 -6.27 -7.42 -9.95
C TYR A 356 -6.70 -8.57 -10.86
N GLU A 357 -7.39 -8.31 -11.96
CA GLU A 357 -7.76 -9.35 -12.93
C GLU A 357 -6.51 -9.99 -13.56
N GLU A 358 -5.51 -9.18 -13.93
CA GLU A 358 -4.22 -9.67 -14.42
C GLU A 358 -3.53 -10.53 -13.35
N MET A 359 -3.56 -10.11 -12.09
CA MET A 359 -2.93 -10.83 -10.99
C MET A 359 -3.58 -12.18 -10.74
N VAL A 360 -4.92 -12.26 -10.82
CA VAL A 360 -5.67 -13.52 -10.71
C VAL A 360 -5.36 -14.46 -11.86
N GLU A 361 -5.17 -13.95 -13.08
CA GLU A 361 -4.85 -14.77 -14.25
C GLU A 361 -3.42 -15.34 -14.21
N LYS A 362 -2.45 -14.58 -13.68
CA LYS A 362 -1.02 -14.88 -13.81
C LYS A 362 -0.36 -15.40 -12.54
N TYR A 363 -0.90 -15.07 -11.37
CA TYR A 363 -0.28 -15.34 -10.08
C TYR A 363 -1.27 -15.99 -9.10
N HIS A 364 -0.79 -16.28 -7.90
CA HIS A 364 -1.60 -16.74 -6.77
C HIS A 364 -1.19 -15.94 -5.51
N PRO A 365 -2.08 -15.81 -4.51
CA PRO A 365 -1.69 -15.27 -3.21
C PRO A 365 -0.56 -16.09 -2.58
N GLY A 366 0.33 -15.44 -1.82
CA GLY A 366 1.44 -16.07 -1.09
C GLY A 366 2.78 -16.04 -1.79
#